data_AF-A0A1E7JCP1-F1
#
_entry.id   AF-A0A1E7JCP1-F1
#
_cell.length_a   1.000
_cell.length_b   1.000
_cell.length_c   1.000
_cell.angle_alpha   90.00
_cell.angle_beta   90.00
_cell.angle_gamma   90.00
#
_symmetry.space_group_name_H-M   'P 1'
#
loop_
_entity.id
_entity.type
_entity.pdbx_description
1 polymer ?
#
loop_
_entity_poly.entity_id
_entity_poly.type
_entity_poly.pdbx_seq_one_letter_code
_entity_poly.pdbx_strand_id
1 'polypeptide(L)'
;MLNYLISAGGIKVEQTTLRDETLTFLQRLTVAAGNTTNTALVFSLQSSNRESLEYINLLKTIDHLAARKNQRREPVEMDEVLHVIQRRLLAKIHGEADATPVASTYQEIITQMKRAYAKTPAETQQAEEEGIALQDRVTCRLPLSSCLD
;
A
#
# COMPACT_ATOMS: atom_id res chain seq x y z
N MET A 1 9.29 14.92 -9.42
CA MET A 1 8.90 15.21 -10.82
C MET A 1 8.12 16.53 -10.94
N LEU A 2 7.01 16.70 -10.21
CA LEU A 2 6.15 17.90 -10.31
C LEU A 2 6.90 19.21 -10.00
N ASN A 3 7.63 19.28 -8.89
CA ASN A 3 8.44 20.46 -8.53
C ASN A 3 9.42 20.89 -9.64
N TYR A 4 10.02 19.93 -10.34
CA TYR A 4 10.90 20.24 -11.47
C TYR A 4 10.14 20.91 -12.61
N LEU A 5 8.95 20.41 -12.97
CA LEU A 5 8.13 20.99 -14.03
C LEU A 5 7.58 22.38 -13.67
N ILE A 6 7.36 22.64 -12.37
CA ILE A 6 7.01 23.98 -11.87
C ILE A 6 8.18 24.94 -12.10
N SER A 7 9.39 24.58 -11.63
CA SER A 7 10.58 25.42 -11.81
C SER A 7 10.94 25.62 -13.30
N ALA A 8 10.81 24.57 -14.10
CA ALA A 8 11.09 24.60 -15.54
C ALA A 8 10.09 25.48 -16.33
N GLY A 9 8.91 25.78 -15.78
CA GLY A 9 7.94 26.68 -16.41
C GLY A 9 8.40 28.13 -16.49
N GLY A 10 9.34 28.54 -15.63
CA GLY A 10 9.94 29.87 -15.66
C GLY A 10 11.04 30.04 -16.71
N ILE A 11 11.52 28.95 -17.32
CA ILE A 11 12.62 28.97 -18.28
C ILE A 11 12.02 28.98 -19.69
N LYS A 12 12.14 30.11 -20.39
CA LYS A 12 11.72 30.21 -21.80
C LYS A 12 12.71 29.51 -22.72
N VAL A 13 12.17 28.79 -23.69
CA VAL A 13 12.91 28.13 -24.77
C VAL A 13 12.23 28.53 -26.07
N GLU A 14 12.78 29.53 -26.76
CA GLU A 14 12.19 30.11 -27.96
C GLU A 14 10.72 30.52 -27.72
N GLN A 15 9.79 29.87 -28.43
CA GLN A 15 8.34 30.10 -28.35
C GLN A 15 7.63 29.23 -27.29
N THR A 16 8.38 28.43 -26.53
CA THR A 16 7.88 27.48 -25.54
C THR A 16 8.59 27.67 -24.19
N THR A 17 8.30 26.81 -23.22
CA THR A 17 9.06 26.72 -21.97
C THR A 17 9.77 25.39 -21.85
N LEU A 18 10.81 25.33 -21.02
CA LEU A 18 11.51 24.08 -20.70
C LEU A 18 10.54 23.03 -20.15
N ARG A 19 9.48 23.46 -19.45
CA ARG A 19 8.37 22.58 -19.03
C ARG A 19 7.68 21.92 -20.22
N ASP A 20 7.35 22.67 -21.25
CA ASP A 20 6.60 22.17 -22.42
C ASP A 20 7.45 21.17 -23.22
N GLU A 21 8.74 21.47 -23.38
CA GLU A 21 9.71 20.55 -23.99
C GLU A 21 9.88 19.28 -23.15
N THR A 22 9.97 19.40 -21.82
CA THR A 22 10.06 18.24 -20.93
C THR A 22 8.81 17.37 -21.00
N LEU A 23 7.61 17.96 -21.02
CA LEU A 23 6.35 17.21 -21.17
C LEU A 23 6.30 16.46 -22.50
N THR A 24 6.71 17.12 -23.59
CA THR A 24 6.81 16.51 -24.91
C THR A 24 7.81 15.35 -24.92
N PHE A 25 8.97 15.52 -24.28
CA PHE A 25 9.97 14.46 -24.13
C PHE A 25 9.40 13.26 -23.35
N LEU A 26 8.74 13.49 -22.21
CA LEU A 26 8.14 12.43 -21.41
C LEU A 26 7.07 11.66 -22.16
N GLN A 27 6.25 12.36 -22.95
CA GLN A 27 5.25 11.72 -23.80
C GLN A 27 5.91 10.79 -24.82
N ARG A 28 6.94 11.27 -25.53
CA ARG A 28 7.70 10.46 -26.50
C ARG A 28 8.40 9.28 -25.82
N LEU A 29 9.01 9.51 -24.65
CA LEU A 29 9.69 8.49 -23.87
C LEU A 29 8.72 7.39 -23.40
N THR A 30 7.53 7.76 -22.94
CA THR A 30 6.50 6.81 -22.49
C THR A 30 5.98 5.97 -23.65
N VAL A 31 5.80 6.58 -24.83
CA VAL A 31 5.42 5.86 -26.04
C VAL A 31 6.54 4.90 -26.47
N ALA A 32 7.79 5.36 -26.50
CA ALA A 32 8.95 4.56 -26.88
C ALA A 32 9.16 3.37 -25.95
N ALA A 33 9.23 3.62 -24.63
CA ALA A 33 9.40 2.59 -23.61
C ALA A 33 8.27 1.56 -23.62
N GLY A 34 7.06 2.00 -23.98
CA GLY A 34 5.95 1.08 -24.10
C GLY A 34 5.93 0.26 -25.40
N ASN A 35 6.63 0.69 -26.44
CA ASN A 35 6.70 -0.03 -27.71
C ASN A 35 7.86 -1.04 -27.72
N THR A 36 8.67 -1.09 -26.66
CA THR A 36 9.75 -2.06 -26.48
C THR A 36 9.35 -3.16 -25.51
N THR A 37 9.76 -4.39 -25.80
CA THR A 37 9.60 -5.52 -24.89
C THR A 37 10.63 -5.41 -23.76
N ASN A 38 10.27 -5.85 -22.54
CA ASN A 38 11.18 -5.89 -21.37
C ASN A 38 11.70 -4.51 -20.89
N THR A 39 10.94 -3.43 -21.11
CA THR A 39 11.28 -2.09 -20.61
C THR A 39 10.19 -1.59 -19.68
N ALA A 40 10.56 -0.99 -18.55
CA ALA A 40 9.63 -0.35 -17.64
C ALA A 40 10.10 1.08 -17.35
N LEU A 41 9.18 2.04 -17.47
CA LEU A 41 9.41 3.42 -17.09
C LEU A 41 8.75 3.66 -15.73
N VAL A 42 9.55 4.05 -14.74
CA VAL A 42 9.09 4.31 -13.36
C VAL A 42 9.35 5.77 -13.03
N PHE A 43 8.32 6.49 -12.61
CA PHE A 43 8.45 7.85 -12.10
C PHE A 43 7.52 8.06 -10.91
N SER A 44 7.98 8.86 -9.95
CA SER A 44 7.21 9.19 -8.76
C SER A 44 6.34 10.42 -9.00
N LEU A 45 5.04 10.24 -8.78
CA LEU A 45 4.08 11.33 -8.66
C LEU A 45 3.89 11.65 -7.18
N GLN A 46 3.88 12.93 -6.83
CA GLN A 46 3.52 13.33 -5.48
C GLN A 46 2.03 13.04 -5.29
N SER A 47 1.69 12.21 -4.30
CA SER A 47 0.31 11.78 -3.99
C SER A 47 -0.52 12.87 -3.27
N SER A 48 0.11 13.98 -2.92
CA SER A 48 -0.48 15.01 -2.08
C SER A 48 -1.21 16.07 -2.92
N ASN A 49 -2.53 15.92 -3.03
CA ASN A 49 -3.42 17.00 -3.49
C ASN A 49 -3.33 18.28 -2.62
N ARG A 50 -2.79 18.17 -1.40
CA ARG A 50 -2.66 19.29 -0.45
C ARG A 50 -1.50 20.25 -0.77
N GLU A 51 -0.46 19.81 -1.45
CA GLU A 51 0.68 20.69 -1.84
C GLU A 51 0.52 21.33 -3.23
N SER A 52 -0.50 20.91 -4.01
CA SER A 52 -0.56 21.18 -5.45
C SER A 52 -1.73 22.08 -5.89
N LEU A 53 -2.37 22.82 -4.97
CA LEU A 53 -3.62 23.57 -5.25
C LEU A 53 -3.50 24.53 -6.45
N GLU A 54 -2.32 25.10 -6.72
CA GLU A 54 -2.09 25.96 -7.89
C GLU A 54 -1.75 25.20 -9.19
N TYR A 55 -1.29 23.95 -9.11
CA TYR A 55 -0.75 23.19 -10.26
C TYR A 55 -1.54 21.91 -10.58
N ILE A 56 -2.81 21.86 -10.17
CA ILE A 56 -3.72 20.71 -10.38
C ILE A 56 -3.78 20.28 -11.85
N ASN A 57 -3.81 21.23 -12.78
CA ASN A 57 -3.88 20.93 -14.21
C ASN A 57 -2.60 20.26 -14.74
N LEU A 58 -1.44 20.66 -14.22
CA LEU A 58 -0.17 20.04 -14.56
C LEU A 58 -0.09 18.63 -13.99
N LEU A 59 -0.52 18.44 -12.74
CA LEU A 59 -0.60 17.11 -12.12
C LEU A 59 -1.52 16.17 -12.92
N LYS A 60 -2.72 16.63 -13.30
CA LYS A 60 -3.64 15.87 -14.18
C LYS A 60 -3.02 15.51 -15.52
N THR A 61 -2.25 16.42 -16.13
CA THR A 61 -1.58 16.16 -17.41
C THR A 61 -0.56 15.03 -17.28
N ILE A 62 0.20 15.01 -16.20
CA ILE A 62 1.19 13.95 -15.91
C ILE A 62 0.47 12.64 -15.57
N ASP A 63 -0.61 12.69 -14.79
CA ASP A 63 -1.41 11.52 -14.45
C ASP A 63 -2.02 10.87 -15.71
N HIS A 64 -2.55 11.67 -16.65
CA HIS A 64 -3.02 11.17 -17.95
C HIS A 64 -1.92 10.59 -18.84
N LEU A 65 -0.69 11.12 -18.77
CA LEU A 65 0.46 10.54 -19.46
C LEU A 65 0.81 9.17 -18.88
N ALA A 66 0.75 9.03 -17.56
CA ALA A 66 1.00 7.77 -16.86
C ALA A 66 -0.11 6.73 -17.10
N ALA A 67 -1.37 7.15 -17.03
CA ALA A 67 -2.54 6.26 -17.09
C ALA A 67 -2.72 5.54 -18.43
N ARG A 68 -2.25 6.12 -19.55
CA ARG A 68 -2.49 5.55 -20.89
C ARG A 68 -1.80 4.22 -21.17
N LYS A 69 -0.77 3.85 -20.41
CA LYS A 69 -0.03 2.59 -20.62
C LYS A 69 0.36 1.86 -19.33
N ASN A 70 -0.08 2.38 -18.19
CA ASN A 70 0.14 1.72 -16.91
C ASN A 70 -0.82 0.54 -16.75
N GLN A 71 -0.25 -0.64 -16.57
CA GLN A 71 -0.84 -1.62 -15.68
C GLN A 71 -0.79 -1.00 -14.28
N ARG A 72 -1.87 -0.30 -13.86
CA ARG A 72 -1.98 0.26 -12.50
C ARG A 72 -1.65 -0.86 -11.50
N ARG A 73 -0.50 -0.78 -10.83
CA ARG A 73 -0.37 -1.32 -9.49
C ARG A 73 -0.69 -0.17 -8.58
N GLU A 74 -1.96 -0.07 -8.20
CA GLU A 74 -2.34 0.76 -7.07
C GLU A 74 -1.52 0.32 -5.85
N PRO A 75 -1.26 1.24 -4.91
CA PRO A 75 -0.74 0.85 -3.61
C PRO A 75 -1.69 -0.23 -3.10
N VAL A 76 -1.14 -1.44 -2.98
CA VAL A 76 -1.77 -2.63 -2.43
C VAL A 76 -2.65 -2.18 -1.27
N GLU A 77 -3.98 -2.34 -1.40
CA GLU A 77 -4.94 -1.85 -0.40
C GLU A 77 -4.60 -2.46 0.96
N MET A 78 -4.98 -1.79 2.06
CA MET A 78 -4.55 -2.12 3.43
C MET A 78 -4.69 -3.63 3.78
N ASP A 79 -5.72 -4.29 3.25
CA ASP A 79 -5.96 -5.74 3.44
C ASP A 79 -4.99 -6.63 2.65
N GLU A 80 -4.57 -6.20 1.46
CA GLU A 80 -3.61 -6.94 0.64
C GLU A 80 -2.17 -6.83 1.20
N VAL A 81 -1.84 -5.73 1.88
CA VAL A 81 -0.52 -5.55 2.55
C VAL A 81 -0.33 -6.62 3.62
N LEU A 82 -1.38 -6.94 4.36
CA LEU A 82 -1.34 -7.99 5.37
C LEU A 82 -0.97 -9.34 4.73
N HIS A 83 -1.57 -9.68 3.59
CA HIS A 83 -1.28 -10.93 2.89
C HIS A 83 0.17 -10.99 2.38
N VAL A 84 0.71 -9.86 1.90
CA VAL A 84 2.12 -9.75 1.48
C VAL A 84 3.09 -9.88 2.66
N ILE A 85 2.80 -9.20 3.79
CA ILE A 85 3.62 -9.29 5.01
C ILE A 85 3.57 -10.72 5.56
N GLN A 86 2.39 -11.33 5.64
CA GLN A 86 2.21 -12.71 6.07
C GLN A 86 3.01 -13.67 5.19
N ARG A 87 2.94 -13.53 3.85
CA ARG A 87 3.72 -14.37 2.94
C ARG A 87 5.23 -14.16 3.07
N ARG A 88 5.71 -12.94 3.36
CA ARG A 88 7.14 -12.66 3.48
C ARG A 88 7.72 -13.10 4.83
N LEU A 89 6.99 -12.88 5.91
CA LEU A 89 7.45 -13.16 7.27
C LEU A 89 7.12 -14.58 7.73
N LEU A 90 6.01 -15.16 7.26
CA LEU A 90 5.43 -16.41 7.77
C LEU A 90 5.50 -17.57 6.78
N ALA A 91 6.10 -17.39 5.59
CA ALA A 91 6.29 -18.47 4.61
C ALA A 91 7.11 -19.68 5.12
N LYS A 92 7.78 -19.53 6.27
CA LYS A 92 8.55 -20.60 6.94
C LYS A 92 7.87 -21.17 8.19
N ILE A 93 6.66 -20.75 8.53
CA ILE A 93 5.95 -21.34 9.69
C ILE A 93 5.30 -22.65 9.23
N HIS A 94 5.60 -23.75 9.93
CA HIS A 94 5.28 -25.11 9.50
C HIS A 94 3.99 -25.59 10.17
N GLY A 95 2.91 -25.74 9.38
CA GLY A 95 1.73 -26.54 9.77
C GLY A 95 0.90 -26.03 10.96
N GLU A 96 -0.29 -26.60 11.12
CA GLU A 96 -1.23 -26.24 12.21
C GLU A 96 -0.65 -26.51 13.61
N ALA A 97 0.29 -27.46 13.71
CA ALA A 97 0.96 -27.83 14.95
C ALA A 97 1.74 -26.66 15.60
N ASP A 98 2.27 -25.74 14.80
CA ASP A 98 2.98 -24.55 15.30
C ASP A 98 2.03 -23.34 15.48
N ALA A 99 0.87 -23.35 14.83
CA ALA A 99 -0.07 -22.23 14.82
C ALA A 99 -0.93 -22.15 16.08
N THR A 100 -1.47 -23.28 16.54
CA THR A 100 -2.30 -23.37 17.75
C THR A 100 -1.60 -22.86 19.03
N PRO A 101 -0.35 -23.27 19.36
CA PRO A 101 0.33 -22.78 20.56
C PRO A 101 0.67 -21.28 20.50
N VAL A 102 0.92 -20.75 19.30
CA VAL A 102 1.12 -19.31 19.10
C VAL A 102 -0.21 -18.58 19.33
N ALA A 103 -1.31 -19.05 18.74
CA ALA A 103 -2.63 -18.44 18.91
C ALA A 103 -3.08 -18.42 20.38
N SER A 104 -2.88 -19.50 21.14
CA SER A 104 -3.22 -19.55 22.57
C SER A 104 -2.36 -18.59 23.39
N THR A 105 -1.06 -18.48 23.10
CA THR A 105 -0.17 -17.55 23.79
C THR A 105 -0.58 -16.09 23.55
N TYR A 106 -0.94 -15.74 22.31
CA TYR A 106 -1.44 -14.40 21.98
C TYR A 106 -2.77 -14.07 22.66
N GLN A 107 -3.69 -15.03 22.70
CA GLN A 107 -4.95 -14.91 23.44
C GLN A 107 -4.68 -14.62 24.92
N GLU A 108 -3.85 -15.43 25.58
CA GLU A 108 -3.56 -15.29 27.00
C GLU A 108 -2.99 -13.90 27.34
N ILE A 109 -1.97 -13.46 26.60
CA ILE A 109 -1.30 -12.17 26.83
C ILE A 109 -2.29 -11.00 26.63
N ILE A 110 -3.04 -11.01 25.54
CA ILE A 110 -3.93 -9.89 25.19
C ILE A 110 -5.16 -9.87 26.11
N THR A 111 -5.74 -11.02 26.43
CA THR A 111 -6.85 -11.12 27.38
C THR A 111 -6.41 -10.72 28.78
N GLN A 112 -5.25 -11.16 29.26
CA GLN A 112 -4.72 -10.75 30.56
C GLN A 112 -4.48 -9.24 30.62
N MET A 113 -3.89 -8.67 29.57
CA MET A 113 -3.70 -7.22 29.46
C MET A 113 -5.04 -6.49 29.51
N LYS A 114 -6.03 -6.90 28.71
CA LYS A 114 -7.36 -6.26 28.68
C LYS A 114 -8.10 -6.38 30.01
N ARG A 115 -8.03 -7.53 30.68
CA ARG A 115 -8.58 -7.72 32.03
C ARG A 115 -7.93 -6.77 33.04
N ALA A 116 -6.61 -6.52 32.94
CA ALA A 116 -5.92 -5.59 33.83
C ALA A 116 -6.37 -4.12 33.65
N TYR A 117 -6.88 -3.77 32.47
CA TYR A 117 -7.42 -2.44 32.18
C TYR A 117 -8.94 -2.32 32.39
N ALA A 118 -9.65 -3.44 32.56
CA ALA A 118 -11.09 -3.45 32.80
C ALA A 118 -11.43 -2.84 34.17
N LYS A 119 -12.38 -1.92 34.19
CA LYS A 119 -12.88 -1.24 35.41
C LYS A 119 -14.20 -1.81 35.87
N THR A 120 -14.90 -2.53 35.00
CA THR A 120 -16.21 -3.09 35.26
C THR A 120 -16.24 -4.59 34.96
N PRO A 121 -17.14 -5.36 35.61
CA PRO A 121 -17.30 -6.78 35.32
C PRO A 121 -17.74 -7.06 33.88
N ALA A 122 -18.47 -6.13 33.23
CA ALA A 122 -18.85 -6.24 31.82
C ALA A 122 -17.64 -6.13 30.89
N GLU A 123 -16.70 -5.22 31.14
CA GLU A 123 -15.45 -5.10 30.37
C GLU A 123 -14.55 -6.32 30.56
N THR A 124 -14.54 -6.92 31.75
CA THR A 124 -13.82 -8.17 32.00
C THR A 124 -14.38 -9.30 31.14
N GLN A 125 -15.71 -9.45 31.08
CA GLN A 125 -16.36 -10.48 30.27
C GLN A 125 -16.14 -10.24 28.76
N GLN A 126 -16.23 -8.99 28.31
CA GLN A 126 -15.89 -8.61 26.94
C GLN A 126 -14.43 -8.95 26.58
N ALA A 127 -13.48 -8.76 27.51
CA ALA A 127 -12.08 -9.12 27.28
C ALA A 127 -11.86 -10.64 27.10
N GLU A 128 -12.72 -11.47 27.71
CA GLU A 128 -12.69 -12.92 27.53
C GLU A 128 -13.22 -13.32 26.16
N GLU A 129 -14.37 -12.77 25.76
CA GLU A 129 -14.99 -13.02 24.46
C GLU A 129 -14.08 -12.57 23.31
N GLU A 130 -13.49 -11.38 23.42
CA GLU A 130 -12.53 -10.86 22.46
C GLU A 130 -11.22 -11.68 22.41
N GLY A 131 -10.85 -12.32 23.51
CA GLY A 131 -9.72 -13.24 23.59
C GLY A 131 -9.93 -14.48 22.75
N ILE A 132 -11.09 -15.12 22.91
CA ILE A 132 -11.47 -16.31 22.15
C ILE A 132 -11.57 -15.96 20.66
N ALA A 133 -12.25 -14.85 20.33
CA ALA A 133 -12.35 -14.38 18.94
C ALA A 133 -10.96 -14.06 18.33
N LEU A 134 -10.00 -13.60 19.13
CA LEU A 134 -8.64 -13.38 18.68
C LEU A 134 -7.92 -14.70 18.39
N GLN A 135 -8.06 -15.70 19.26
CA GLN A 135 -7.49 -17.04 19.06
C GLN A 135 -7.96 -17.63 17.73
N ASP A 136 -9.28 -17.59 17.47
CA ASP A 136 -9.88 -18.08 16.23
C ASP A 136 -9.32 -17.34 15.02
N ARG A 137 -9.21 -16.01 15.09
CA ARG A 137 -8.65 -15.19 14.00
C ARG A 137 -7.18 -15.47 13.72
N VAL A 138 -6.38 -15.71 14.75
CA VAL A 138 -4.95 -16.01 14.61
C VAL A 138 -4.77 -17.42 14.04
N THR A 139 -5.56 -18.38 14.51
CA THR A 139 -5.59 -19.76 14.01
C THR A 139 -6.04 -19.82 12.56
N CYS A 140 -7.10 -19.11 12.17
CA CYS A 140 -7.53 -19.03 10.77
C CYS A 140 -6.50 -18.34 9.85
N ARG A 141 -5.56 -17.58 10.40
CA ARG A 141 -4.52 -16.86 9.64
C ARG A 141 -3.16 -17.59 9.63
N LEU A 142 -3.04 -18.72 10.33
CA LEU A 142 -1.83 -19.54 10.45
C LEU A 142 -2.23 -21.04 10.38
N PRO A 143 -1.87 -21.87 9.37
CA PRO A 143 -1.20 -21.63 8.09
C PRO A 143 -2.19 -21.44 6.91
N LEU A 144 -1.66 -21.09 5.72
CA LEU A 144 -2.38 -20.74 4.47
C LEU A 144 -3.39 -21.78 3.90
N SER A 145 -3.66 -22.89 4.59
CA SER A 145 -4.42 -24.03 4.04
C SER A 145 -5.81 -24.27 4.66
N SER A 146 -6.13 -23.71 5.83
CA SER A 146 -7.28 -24.20 6.62
C SER A 146 -8.54 -23.32 6.59
N CYS A 147 -8.51 -22.14 5.95
CA CYS A 147 -9.61 -21.17 6.03
C CYS A 147 -10.31 -20.91 4.68
N LEU A 148 -10.23 -21.87 3.74
CA LEU A 148 -10.78 -21.74 2.38
C LEU A 148 -12.03 -22.61 2.10
N ASP A 149 -12.70 -23.11 3.15
CA ASP A 149 -14.04 -23.73 3.06
C ASP A 149 -15.12 -22.85 3.71
#